data_AF-A0A494VIC0-F1
#
_entry.id   AF-A0A494VIC0-F1
#
_cell.length_a   1.000
_cell.length_b   1.000
_cell.length_c   1.000
_cell.angle_alpha   90.00
_cell.angle_beta   90.00
_cell.angle_gamma   90.00
#
_symmetry.space_group_name_H-M   'P 1'
#
loop_
_entity.id
_entity.type
_entity.pdbx_description
1 polymer ?
#
loop_
_entity_poly.entity_id
_entity_poly.type
_entity_poly.pdbx_seq_one_letter_code
_entity_poly.pdbx_strand_id
1 'polypeptide(L)'
;MFRILAVKRGSPKNNGTMEFYFNDQDTERLFNFIQQKGGSFIPDIFFDTEMFKTIADSEEFLQYRQTLSTHFFLIAEAYSFENLSLSMNRFIEQPAYAVNQRKGGPYIDFSFYRGFTAESVIPYKRSEIDIYSKFIHVDGNGEFAATENLKRYYNDIVAYIKSCCKAVKKGRKTYWISVDVLREIE
;
A
#
# COMPACT_ATOMS: atom_id res chain seq x y z
N MET A 1 -35.11 14.08 -7.14
CA MET A 1 -33.72 14.36 -7.56
C MET A 1 -32.86 14.42 -6.29
N PHE A 2 -32.24 13.30 -5.90
CA PHE A 2 -31.49 13.20 -4.64
C PHE A 2 -30.02 13.58 -4.87
N ARG A 3 -29.57 14.65 -4.22
CA ARG A 3 -28.15 15.02 -4.13
C ARG A 3 -27.49 14.14 -3.08
N ILE A 4 -26.65 13.20 -3.52
CA ILE A 4 -25.75 12.47 -2.64
C ILE A 4 -24.65 13.46 -2.22
N LEU A 5 -24.68 13.86 -0.95
CA LEU A 5 -23.58 14.58 -0.32
C LEU A 5 -22.41 13.60 -0.15
N ALA A 6 -21.36 13.79 -0.94
CA ALA A 6 -20.09 13.11 -0.75
C ALA A 6 -19.55 13.47 0.64
N VAL A 7 -19.64 12.51 1.57
CA VAL A 7 -18.98 12.58 2.86
C VAL A 7 -17.48 12.58 2.58
N LYS A 8 -16.83 13.74 2.73
CA LYS A 8 -15.37 13.82 2.85
C LYS A 8 -14.99 13.01 4.09
N ARG A 9 -14.62 11.74 3.90
CA ARG A 9 -13.89 10.97 4.91
C ARG A 9 -12.55 11.66 5.09
N GLY A 10 -12.41 12.44 6.16
CA GLY A 10 -11.12 12.94 6.59
C GLY A 10 -10.26 11.72 6.94
N SER A 11 -9.19 11.50 6.17
CA SER A 11 -8.18 10.50 6.47
C SER A 11 -7.59 10.82 7.86
N PRO A 12 -7.46 9.85 8.77
CA PRO A 12 -6.69 10.04 9.99
C PRO A 12 -5.28 10.52 9.61
N LYS A 13 -4.74 11.53 10.28
CA LYS A 13 -3.33 11.93 10.10
C LYS A 13 -2.44 10.75 10.53
N ASN A 14 -1.94 9.98 9.57
CA ASN A 14 -0.96 8.93 9.80
C ASN A 14 0.43 9.54 9.99
N ASN A 15 1.11 9.15 11.07
CA ASN A 15 2.47 9.60 11.41
C ASN A 15 3.57 8.75 10.73
N GLY A 16 3.21 7.96 9.69
CA GLY A 16 4.07 6.92 9.11
C GLY A 16 3.99 6.80 7.60
N THR A 17 3.59 7.84 6.86
CA THR A 17 3.56 7.77 5.40
C THR A 17 4.95 8.13 4.83
N MET A 18 5.50 7.29 3.96
CA MET A 18 6.72 7.58 3.21
C MET A 18 6.44 7.60 1.70
N GLU A 19 6.78 8.71 1.06
CA GLU A 19 6.76 8.85 -0.40
C GLU A 19 8.14 8.56 -0.99
N PHE A 20 8.18 7.86 -2.12
CA PHE A 20 9.40 7.54 -2.86
C PHE A 20 9.13 7.39 -4.37
N TYR A 21 10.18 7.37 -5.18
CA TYR A 21 10.10 7.30 -6.65
C TYR A 21 11.01 6.20 -7.16
N PHE A 22 10.39 5.12 -7.62
CA PHE A 22 11.03 3.87 -8.07
C PHE A 22 10.60 3.57 -9.50
N ASN A 23 11.54 3.10 -10.33
CA ASN A 23 11.22 2.53 -11.64
C ASN A 23 10.69 1.10 -11.48
N ASP A 24 10.39 0.42 -12.59
CA ASP A 24 9.83 -0.93 -12.55
C ASP A 24 10.84 -1.96 -12.01
N GLN A 25 12.14 -1.82 -12.29
CA GLN A 25 13.19 -2.67 -11.71
C GLN A 25 13.37 -2.48 -10.21
N ASP A 26 13.35 -1.24 -9.72
CA ASP A 26 13.35 -0.93 -8.28
C ASP A 26 12.12 -1.52 -7.59
N THR A 27 10.97 -1.42 -8.25
CA THR A 27 9.69 -1.94 -7.76
C THR A 27 9.74 -3.47 -7.64
N GLU A 28 10.29 -4.15 -8.63
CA GLU A 28 10.52 -5.60 -8.58
C GLU A 28 11.49 -5.99 -7.46
N ARG A 29 12.62 -5.28 -7.32
CA ARG A 29 13.58 -5.52 -6.24
C ARG A 29 12.94 -5.36 -4.85
N LEU A 30 12.08 -4.35 -4.70
CA LEU A 30 11.32 -4.13 -3.47
C LEU A 30 10.28 -5.22 -3.21
N PHE A 31 9.55 -5.65 -4.23
CA PHE A 31 8.62 -6.78 -4.12
C PHE A 31 9.35 -8.03 -3.64
N ASN A 32 10.48 -8.36 -4.25
CA ASN A 32 11.31 -9.52 -3.88
C ASN A 32 11.84 -9.40 -2.45
N PHE A 33 12.32 -8.22 -2.05
CA PHE A 33 12.75 -7.98 -0.66
C PHE A 33 11.62 -8.23 0.34
N ILE A 34 10.40 -7.76 0.05
CA ILE A 34 9.23 -7.94 0.91
C ILE A 34 8.84 -9.42 1.01
N GLN A 35 8.83 -10.16 -0.10
CA GLN A 35 8.55 -11.59 -0.11
C GLN A 35 9.62 -12.38 0.66
N GLN A 36 10.91 -12.04 0.51
CA GLN A 36 12.01 -12.65 1.28
C GLN A 36 11.89 -12.41 2.79
N LYS A 37 11.22 -11.32 3.19
CA LYS A 37 10.89 -11.01 4.59
C LYS A 37 9.62 -11.72 5.09
N GLY A 38 9.00 -12.55 4.26
CA GLY A 38 7.77 -13.29 4.58
C GLY A 38 6.49 -12.49 4.38
N GLY A 39 6.55 -11.37 3.65
CA GLY A 39 5.40 -10.54 3.34
C GLY A 39 4.69 -10.98 2.06
N SER A 40 3.37 -10.79 2.01
CA SER A 40 2.54 -11.04 0.84
C SER A 40 1.68 -9.82 0.52
N PHE A 41 1.50 -9.57 -0.78
CA PHE A 41 0.66 -8.48 -1.27
C PHE A 41 -0.73 -8.98 -1.60
N ILE A 42 -1.75 -8.22 -1.21
CA ILE A 42 -3.15 -8.42 -1.59
C ILE A 42 -3.57 -7.19 -2.38
N PRO A 43 -4.00 -7.33 -3.64
CA PRO A 43 -4.48 -6.18 -4.42
C PRO A 43 -5.81 -5.66 -3.85
N ASP A 44 -5.95 -4.33 -3.79
CA ASP A 44 -7.22 -3.69 -3.43
C ASP A 44 -8.15 -3.71 -4.65
N ILE A 45 -8.92 -4.80 -4.77
CA ILE A 45 -9.90 -5.07 -5.82
C ILE A 45 -11.15 -5.72 -5.20
N PHE A 46 -12.18 -5.92 -6.02
CA PHE A 46 -13.29 -6.80 -5.67
C PHE A 46 -12.94 -8.26 -5.96
N PHE A 47 -13.25 -9.13 -5.00
CA PHE A 47 -13.13 -10.59 -5.11
C PHE A 47 -14.51 -11.21 -5.30
N ASP A 48 -14.58 -12.34 -6.02
CA ASP A 48 -15.83 -13.08 -6.25
C ASP A 48 -16.25 -13.94 -5.06
N THR A 49 -15.35 -14.12 -4.08
CA THR A 49 -15.56 -14.94 -2.88
C THR A 49 -15.14 -14.19 -1.62
N GLU A 50 -15.49 -14.71 -0.44
CA GLU A 50 -15.04 -14.20 0.86
C GLU A 50 -13.56 -14.47 1.16
N MET A 51 -12.79 -14.95 0.17
CA MET A 51 -11.35 -15.18 0.29
C MET A 51 -10.58 -14.22 -0.62
N PHE A 52 -9.57 -13.56 -0.06
CA PHE A 52 -8.62 -12.78 -0.85
C PHE A 52 -7.55 -13.69 -1.47
N LYS A 53 -6.97 -13.24 -2.58
CA LYS A 53 -5.80 -13.87 -3.20
C LYS A 53 -4.57 -12.98 -2.97
N THR A 54 -3.45 -13.60 -2.65
CA THR A 54 -2.14 -12.93 -2.63
C THR A 54 -1.47 -12.99 -3.99
N ILE A 55 -0.68 -11.96 -4.30
CA ILE A 55 0.18 -11.92 -5.49
C ILE A 55 1.32 -12.93 -5.34
N ALA A 56 1.50 -13.80 -6.34
CA ALA A 56 2.46 -14.90 -6.31
C ALA A 56 3.90 -14.47 -6.63
N ASP A 57 4.08 -13.57 -7.61
CA ASP A 57 5.39 -13.18 -8.12
C ASP A 57 5.42 -11.72 -8.64
N SER A 58 6.62 -11.28 -9.05
CA SER A 58 6.84 -9.91 -9.52
C SER A 58 6.15 -9.61 -10.86
N GLU A 59 5.96 -10.61 -11.72
CA GLU A 59 5.27 -10.44 -13.00
C GLU A 59 3.78 -10.19 -12.78
N GLU A 60 3.13 -11.03 -11.96
CA GLU A 60 1.74 -10.83 -11.54
C GLU A 60 1.60 -9.47 -10.83
N PHE A 61 2.54 -9.11 -9.96
CA PHE A 61 2.52 -7.81 -9.28
C PHE A 61 2.51 -6.62 -10.25
N LEU A 62 3.43 -6.62 -11.21
CA LEU A 62 3.52 -5.55 -12.21
C LEU A 62 2.27 -5.50 -13.10
N GLN A 63 1.73 -6.67 -13.49
CA GLN A 63 0.49 -6.75 -14.25
C GLN A 63 -0.68 -6.12 -13.48
N TYR A 64 -0.89 -6.50 -12.22
CA TYR A 64 -1.90 -5.89 -11.36
C TYR A 64 -1.69 -4.38 -11.22
N ARG A 65 -0.45 -3.95 -10.96
CA ARG A 65 -0.08 -2.53 -10.82
C ARG A 65 -0.39 -1.72 -12.06
N GLN A 66 -0.32 -2.31 -13.26
CA GLN A 66 -0.59 -1.64 -14.53
C GLN A 66 -2.08 -1.66 -14.91
N THR A 67 -2.79 -2.73 -14.59
CA THR A 67 -4.12 -2.99 -15.15
C THR A 67 -5.25 -2.91 -14.12
N LEU A 68 -5.09 -3.55 -12.96
CA LEU A 68 -6.20 -3.84 -12.05
C LEU A 68 -6.24 -2.97 -10.80
N SER A 69 -5.10 -2.71 -10.17
CA SER A 69 -5.05 -1.91 -8.94
C SER A 69 -3.78 -1.09 -8.81
N THR A 70 -3.88 0.04 -8.12
CA THR A 70 -2.74 0.86 -7.70
C THR A 70 -2.45 0.74 -6.22
N HIS A 71 -3.26 -0.03 -5.49
CA HIS A 71 -3.23 -0.10 -4.06
C HIS A 71 -3.17 -1.56 -3.62
N PHE A 72 -2.30 -1.85 -2.66
CA PHE A 72 -2.06 -3.20 -2.17
C PHE A 72 -1.95 -3.18 -0.65
N PHE A 73 -2.53 -4.19 -0.02
CA PHE A 73 -2.36 -4.48 1.39
C PHE A 73 -1.22 -5.47 1.54
N LEU A 74 -0.24 -5.13 2.36
CA LEU A 74 0.87 -6.01 2.70
C LEU A 74 0.59 -6.65 4.06
N ILE A 75 0.61 -7.99 4.09
CA ILE A 75 0.46 -8.82 5.29
C ILE A 75 1.71 -9.69 5.51
N ALA A 76 2.00 -10.10 6.74
CA ALA A 76 3.05 -11.07 7.04
C ALA A 76 2.74 -11.79 8.36
N GLU A 77 3.02 -13.08 8.44
CA GLU A 77 2.79 -13.89 9.67
C GLU A 77 3.49 -13.28 10.90
N ALA A 78 4.64 -12.62 10.70
CA ALA A 78 5.41 -12.00 11.77
C ALA A 78 4.64 -10.95 12.60
N TYR A 79 3.59 -10.34 12.03
CA TYR A 79 2.76 -9.34 12.72
C TYR A 79 1.26 -9.56 12.59
N SER A 80 0.80 -10.40 11.67
CA SER A 80 -0.60 -10.75 11.49
C SER A 80 -1.08 -11.58 12.67
N PHE A 81 -2.16 -11.16 13.33
CA PHE A 81 -2.78 -11.95 14.40
C PHE A 81 -4.29 -12.17 14.18
N GLU A 82 -4.92 -11.38 13.31
CA GLU A 82 -6.27 -11.63 12.79
C GLU A 82 -6.26 -11.57 11.26
N ASN A 83 -7.08 -12.42 10.64
CA ASN A 83 -7.27 -12.34 9.19
C ASN A 83 -7.94 -11.02 8.81
N LEU A 84 -7.58 -10.49 7.64
CA LEU A 84 -8.31 -9.35 7.06
C LEU A 84 -9.76 -9.75 6.84
N SER A 85 -10.68 -8.89 7.27
CA SER A 85 -12.11 -9.10 7.04
C SER A 85 -12.47 -8.66 5.62
N LEU A 86 -13.13 -9.53 4.86
CA LEU A 86 -13.77 -9.17 3.60
C LEU A 86 -15.24 -8.84 3.87
N SER A 87 -15.78 -7.89 3.12
CA SER A 87 -17.19 -7.51 3.22
C SER A 87 -17.83 -7.43 1.84
N MET A 88 -19.01 -8.03 1.71
CA MET A 88 -19.79 -7.99 0.48
C MET A 88 -20.30 -6.57 0.24
N ASN A 89 -20.11 -6.06 -0.98
CA ASN A 89 -20.75 -4.85 -1.42
C ASN A 89 -22.26 -5.10 -1.58
N ARG A 90 -23.05 -4.49 -0.69
CA ARG A 90 -24.51 -4.68 -0.63
C ARG A 90 -25.28 -4.02 -1.78
N PHE A 91 -24.58 -3.29 -2.66
CA PHE A 91 -25.20 -2.51 -3.74
C PHE A 91 -25.02 -3.14 -5.13
N ILE A 92 -24.48 -4.36 -5.22
CA ILE A 92 -24.30 -5.08 -6.48
C ILE A 92 -24.91 -6.47 -6.37
N GLU A 93 -25.56 -6.92 -7.45
CA GLU A 93 -26.26 -8.22 -7.49
C GLU A 93 -25.28 -9.40 -7.55
N GLN A 94 -24.11 -9.21 -8.14
CA GLN A 94 -23.05 -10.23 -8.18
C GLN A 94 -22.17 -10.15 -6.93
N PRO A 95 -21.65 -11.30 -6.44
CA PRO A 95 -20.73 -11.30 -5.31
C PRO A 95 -19.51 -10.43 -5.61
N ALA A 96 -19.31 -9.40 -4.79
CA ALA A 96 -18.18 -8.48 -4.90
C ALA A 96 -17.72 -8.12 -3.49
N TYR A 97 -16.69 -8.81 -3.04
CA TYR A 97 -16.13 -8.65 -1.70
C TYR A 97 -14.91 -7.73 -1.75
N ALA A 98 -14.82 -6.79 -0.83
CA ALA A 98 -13.65 -5.93 -0.67
C ALA A 98 -13.06 -6.08 0.72
N VAL A 99 -11.73 -5.91 0.81
CA VAL A 99 -11.02 -5.87 2.09
C VAL A 99 -11.53 -4.68 2.91
N ASN A 100 -11.90 -4.95 4.16
CA ASN A 100 -12.25 -3.92 5.12
C ASN A 100 -10.98 -3.34 5.74
N GLN A 101 -10.58 -2.16 5.26
CA GLN A 101 -9.34 -1.48 5.61
C GLN A 101 -9.13 -1.21 7.12
N ARG A 102 -10.10 -1.42 8.01
CA ARG A 102 -9.87 -1.24 9.46
C ARG A 102 -10.16 -2.47 10.28
N LYS A 103 -10.68 -3.55 9.68
CA LYS A 103 -11.22 -4.69 10.41
C LYS A 103 -10.40 -5.95 10.16
N GLY A 104 -9.82 -6.48 11.23
CA GLY A 104 -8.77 -7.49 11.17
C GLY A 104 -7.39 -6.89 10.84
N GLY A 105 -6.42 -7.76 10.53
CA GLY A 105 -5.03 -7.39 10.31
C GLY A 105 -4.15 -7.64 11.54
N PRO A 106 -3.07 -6.87 11.76
CA PRO A 106 -2.72 -5.63 11.07
C PRO A 106 -2.08 -5.83 9.69
N TYR A 107 -1.94 -4.76 8.92
CA TYR A 107 -1.35 -4.74 7.58
C TYR A 107 -0.73 -3.36 7.26
N ILE A 108 0.02 -3.26 6.16
CA ILE A 108 0.67 -2.05 5.64
C ILE A 108 0.05 -1.67 4.28
N ASP A 109 -0.23 -0.40 4.05
CA ASP A 109 -0.70 0.09 2.74
C ASP A 109 0.47 0.37 1.81
N PHE A 110 0.31 -0.05 0.56
CA PHE A 110 1.28 0.19 -0.50
C PHE A 110 0.57 0.74 -1.75
N SER A 111 0.84 2.00 -2.10
CA SER A 111 0.17 2.74 -3.16
C SER A 111 1.12 3.19 -4.27
N PHE A 112 0.65 3.16 -5.51
CA PHE A 112 1.38 3.58 -6.71
C PHE A 112 0.59 4.59 -7.54
N TYR A 113 1.19 5.71 -7.88
CA TYR A 113 0.56 6.72 -8.72
C TYR A 113 0.64 6.36 -10.20
N ARG A 114 -0.51 6.38 -10.90
CA ARG A 114 -0.60 6.14 -12.36
C ARG A 114 -0.75 7.41 -13.22
N GLY A 115 -0.91 8.59 -12.61
CA GLY A 115 -1.20 9.82 -13.36
C GLY A 115 0.00 10.40 -14.11
N PHE A 116 -0.25 11.50 -14.84
CA PHE A 116 0.77 12.19 -15.64
C PHE A 116 1.84 12.85 -14.75
N THR A 117 3.10 12.73 -15.18
CA THR A 117 4.27 13.20 -14.41
C THR A 117 5.02 14.33 -15.09
N ALA A 118 4.69 14.71 -16.33
CA ALA A 118 5.45 15.70 -17.09
C ALA A 118 5.54 17.08 -16.39
N GLU A 119 4.51 17.46 -15.63
CA GLU A 119 4.44 18.74 -14.92
C GLU A 119 4.73 18.62 -13.40
N SER A 120 5.05 17.42 -12.90
CA SER A 120 5.30 17.23 -11.47
C SER A 120 6.72 17.65 -11.08
N VAL A 121 6.88 18.13 -9.83
CA VAL A 121 8.17 18.57 -9.27
C VAL A 121 9.28 17.53 -9.46
N ILE A 122 8.92 16.26 -9.30
CA ILE A 122 9.72 15.13 -9.75
C ILE A 122 8.98 14.54 -10.94
N PRO A 123 9.54 14.54 -12.16
CA PRO A 123 8.83 14.08 -13.36
C PRO A 123 8.76 12.55 -13.47
N TYR A 124 8.40 11.88 -12.37
CA TYR A 124 8.34 10.43 -12.24
C TYR A 124 7.14 9.97 -11.40
N LYS A 125 6.70 8.72 -11.60
CA LYS A 125 5.55 8.16 -10.87
C LYS A 125 5.90 8.00 -9.39
N ARG A 126 5.06 8.58 -8.52
CA ARG A 126 5.21 8.50 -7.06
C ARG A 126 4.70 7.16 -6.54
N SER A 127 5.39 6.61 -5.56
CA SER A 127 4.91 5.50 -4.74
C SER A 127 4.84 5.92 -3.27
N GLU A 128 4.03 5.23 -2.49
CA GLU A 128 3.74 5.55 -1.10
C GLU A 128 3.57 4.27 -0.29
N ILE A 129 4.13 4.26 0.91
CA ILE A 129 3.94 3.20 1.91
C ILE A 129 3.46 3.82 3.21
N ASP A 130 2.45 3.21 3.83
CA ASP A 130 1.83 3.72 5.04
C ASP A 130 1.44 2.60 6.03
N ILE A 131 1.35 2.95 7.30
CA ILE A 131 1.02 2.05 8.40
C ILE A 131 -0.10 2.67 9.24
N TYR A 132 -1.20 1.95 9.40
CA TYR A 132 -2.27 2.37 10.30
C TYR A 132 -1.83 2.31 11.75
N SER A 133 -2.16 3.34 12.51
CA SER A 133 -1.90 3.37 13.95
C SER A 133 -2.86 2.50 14.77
N LYS A 134 -4.05 2.18 14.23
CA LYS A 134 -5.13 1.47 14.94
C LYS A 134 -5.99 0.62 14.01
N PHE A 135 -6.42 -0.53 14.50
CA PHE A 135 -7.24 -1.53 13.82
C PHE A 135 -8.40 -1.98 14.73
N ILE A 136 -9.41 -2.64 14.18
CA ILE A 136 -10.62 -3.11 14.87
C ILE A 136 -10.67 -4.64 14.81
N HIS A 137 -10.97 -5.28 15.94
CA HIS A 137 -11.15 -6.74 16.01
C HIS A 137 -12.25 -7.24 15.05
N VAL A 138 -12.06 -8.42 14.43
CA VAL A 138 -13.02 -8.99 13.47
C VAL A 138 -14.41 -9.25 14.10
N ASP A 139 -14.46 -9.70 15.35
CA ASP A 139 -15.73 -10.07 16.01
C ASP A 139 -16.28 -8.99 16.96
N GLY A 140 -15.79 -7.76 16.86
CA GLY A 140 -16.22 -6.70 17.76
C GLY A 140 -15.94 -5.28 17.28
N ASN A 141 -16.04 -4.35 18.22
CA ASN A 141 -15.75 -2.92 18.03
C ASN A 141 -14.51 -2.47 18.82
N GLY A 142 -13.79 -3.40 19.45
CA GLY A 142 -12.57 -3.09 20.19
C GLY A 142 -11.47 -2.66 19.22
N GLU A 143 -10.84 -1.52 19.50
CA GLU A 143 -9.67 -1.06 18.77
C GLU A 143 -8.39 -1.59 19.41
N PHE A 144 -7.43 -2.01 18.58
CA PHE A 144 -6.07 -2.35 18.99
C PHE A 144 -5.05 -1.51 18.21
N ALA A 145 -3.90 -1.27 18.84
CA ALA A 145 -2.83 -0.49 18.23
C ALA A 145 -1.97 -1.33 17.27
N ALA A 146 -1.28 -0.67 16.35
CA ALA A 146 -0.19 -1.28 15.60
C ALA A 146 0.80 -1.99 16.53
N THR A 147 1.05 -3.27 16.29
CA THR A 147 1.98 -4.07 17.08
C THR A 147 3.43 -3.60 16.87
N GLU A 148 4.30 -3.86 17.83
CA GLU A 148 5.73 -3.54 17.67
C GLU A 148 6.37 -4.32 16.52
N ASN A 149 5.90 -5.53 16.24
CA ASN A 149 6.34 -6.32 15.08
C ASN A 149 5.94 -5.66 13.77
N LEU A 150 4.70 -5.15 13.64
CA LEU A 150 4.26 -4.40 12.46
C LEU A 150 5.12 -3.16 12.24
N LYS A 151 5.35 -2.37 13.29
CA LYS A 151 6.19 -1.16 13.21
C LYS A 151 7.62 -1.49 12.81
N ARG A 152 8.20 -2.56 13.36
CA ARG A 152 9.55 -3.03 12.99
C ARG A 152 9.60 -3.46 11.54
N TYR A 153 8.63 -4.24 11.08
CA TYR A 153 8.54 -4.71 9.70
C TYR A 153 8.40 -3.54 8.72
N TYR A 154 7.53 -2.57 9.03
CA TYR A 154 7.41 -1.33 8.27
C TYR A 154 8.74 -0.56 8.20
N ASN A 155 9.44 -0.42 9.33
CA ASN A 155 10.72 0.27 9.40
C ASN A 155 11.83 -0.44 8.59
N ASP A 156 11.83 -1.78 8.57
CA ASP A 156 12.74 -2.56 7.72
C ASP A 156 12.53 -2.25 6.23
N ILE A 157 11.27 -2.15 5.79
CA ILE A 157 10.94 -1.79 4.40
C ILE A 157 11.35 -0.35 4.10
N VAL A 158 11.05 0.59 4.99
CA VAL A 158 11.47 1.99 4.86
C VAL A 158 12.99 2.11 4.78
N ALA A 159 13.73 1.35 5.60
CA ALA A 159 15.18 1.33 5.57
C ALA A 159 15.71 0.81 4.23
N TYR A 160 15.11 -0.26 3.69
CA TYR A 160 15.43 -0.77 2.36
C TYR A 160 15.18 0.29 1.28
N ILE A 161 14.00 0.91 1.25
CA ILE A 161 13.67 1.97 0.27
C ILE A 161 14.68 3.11 0.34
N LYS A 162 15.01 3.57 1.55
CA LYS A 162 16.02 4.64 1.75
C LYS A 162 17.41 4.22 1.27
N SER A 163 17.79 2.95 1.39
CA SER A 163 19.08 2.44 0.93
C SER A 163 19.22 2.48 -0.60
N CYS A 164 18.11 2.37 -1.33
CA CYS A 164 18.07 2.49 -2.80
C CYS A 164 17.92 3.94 -3.29
N CYS A 165 17.58 4.87 -2.40
CA CYS A 165 17.24 6.25 -2.72
C CYS A 165 18.35 7.24 -2.38
N LYS A 166 18.35 8.37 -3.10
CA LYS A 166 18.95 9.63 -2.64
C LYS A 166 17.85 10.55 -2.12
N ALA A 167 18.18 11.29 -1.05
CA ALA A 167 17.35 12.38 -0.57
C ALA A 167 17.60 13.64 -1.41
N VAL A 168 16.62 14.04 -2.21
CA VAL A 168 16.70 15.22 -3.08
C VAL A 168 15.80 16.32 -2.53
N LYS A 169 16.35 17.51 -2.33
CA LYS A 169 15.59 18.66 -1.83
C LYS A 169 15.10 19.53 -2.99
N LYS A 170 13.80 19.75 -3.08
CA LYS A 170 13.18 20.70 -4.01
C LYS A 170 12.32 21.67 -3.20
N GLY A 171 12.72 22.94 -3.15
CA GLY A 171 12.12 23.93 -2.27
C GLY A 171 12.27 23.53 -0.79
N ARG A 172 11.14 23.41 -0.08
CA ARG A 172 11.09 23.05 1.35
C ARG A 172 10.86 21.55 1.61
N LYS A 173 10.61 20.76 0.56
CA LYS A 173 10.30 19.32 0.68
C LYS A 173 11.50 18.47 0.25
N THR A 174 11.69 17.36 0.97
CA THR A 174 12.67 16.32 0.63
C THR A 174 11.93 15.16 -0.05
N TYR A 175 12.52 14.65 -1.13
CA TYR A 175 12.01 13.57 -1.96
C TYR A 175 13.00 12.41 -1.93
N TRP A 176 12.52 11.19 -1.80
CA TRP A 176 13.34 9.98 -1.87
C TRP A 176 13.24 9.37 -3.26
N ILE A 177 14.27 9.56 -4.07
CA ILE A 177 14.28 9.16 -5.48
C ILE A 177 15.34 8.10 -5.66
N SER A 178 15.00 6.96 -6.28
CA SER A 178 15.98 5.92 -6.52
C SER A 178 17.14 6.43 -7.38
N VAL A 179 18.31 5.84 -7.20
CA VAL A 179 19.48 6.20 -8.00
C VAL A 179 19.24 5.97 -9.48
N ASP A 180 18.48 4.93 -9.84
CA ASP A 180 18.20 4.59 -11.24
C ASP A 180 17.16 5.55 -11.84
N VAL A 181 16.12 5.92 -11.11
CA VAL A 181 15.18 6.98 -11.55
C VAL A 181 15.89 8.31 -11.77
N LEU A 182 16.84 8.69 -10.91
CA LEU A 182 17.61 9.92 -11.10
C LEU A 182 18.38 9.91 -12.42
N ARG A 183 18.94 8.77 -12.83
CA ARG A 183 19.64 8.64 -14.12
C ARG A 183 18.71 8.70 -15.32
N GLU A 184 17.43 8.33 -15.15
CA GLU A 184 16.42 8.37 -16.22
C GLU A 184 15.88 9.79 -16.48
N ILE A 185 15.89 10.66 -15.46
CA ILE A 185 15.27 11.99 -15.52
C ILE A 185 16.28 13.16 -15.59
N GLU A 186 17.58 12.88 -15.47
CA GLU A 186 18.68 13.83 -15.70
C GLU A 186 19.03 13.94 -17.19
#